data_AF-A0A5M9JSK4-F1
#
_entry.id   AF-A0A5M9JSK4-F1
#
_cell.length_a   1.000
_cell.length_b   1.000
_cell.length_c   1.000
_cell.angle_alpha   90.00
_cell.angle_beta   90.00
_cell.angle_gamma   90.00
#
_symmetry.space_group_name_H-M   'P 1'
#
loop_
_entity.id
_entity.type
_entity.pdbx_description
1 polymer ?
#
loop_
_entity_poly.entity_id
_entity_poly.type
_entity_poly.pdbx_seq_one_letter_code
_entity_poly.pdbx_strand_id
1 'polypeptide(L)'
;MTSNIDPTINEAGERFHEGKENSHLALDSKDERSIANKLAREEQREHEPVELSREERAAKQDATLPAKLHGNEPSKGATIDQQLREEEEAEKENHTHQCIMGMIGCVTYQWSYDMGWKIPLYFISRQWQ
;
A
#
# COMPACT_ATOMS: atom_id res chain seq x y z
N MET A 1 -58.69 -3.05 14.75
CA MET A 1 -58.01 -4.35 14.98
C MET A 1 -56.59 -4.06 15.45
N THR A 2 -56.35 -4.13 16.76
CA THR A 2 -55.03 -3.96 17.35
C THR A 2 -54.30 -5.29 17.28
N SER A 3 -53.18 -5.35 16.56
CA SER A 3 -52.33 -6.53 16.47
C SER A 3 -51.71 -6.80 17.83
N ASN A 4 -52.17 -7.85 18.50
CA ASN A 4 -51.50 -8.45 19.65
C ASN A 4 -50.17 -9.02 19.16
N ILE A 5 -49.10 -8.23 19.31
CA ILE A 5 -47.73 -8.68 19.09
C ILE A 5 -47.37 -9.52 20.31
N ASP A 6 -47.21 -10.82 20.10
CA ASP A 6 -46.80 -11.78 21.11
C ASP A 6 -45.39 -11.40 21.65
N PRO A 7 -45.21 -11.21 22.98
CA PRO A 7 -43.93 -10.83 23.56
C PRO A 7 -42.83 -11.90 23.42
N THR A 8 -43.14 -13.11 22.92
CA THR A 8 -42.17 -14.20 22.70
C THR A 8 -41.22 -13.97 21.52
N ILE A 9 -41.43 -12.95 20.67
CA ILE A 9 -40.54 -12.67 19.53
C ILE A 9 -39.12 -12.24 19.99
N ASN A 10 -38.96 -11.80 21.23
CA ASN A 10 -37.65 -11.50 21.81
C ASN A 10 -36.80 -12.76 22.09
N GLU A 11 -37.40 -13.96 22.12
CA GLU A 11 -36.68 -15.23 22.30
C GLU A 11 -36.13 -15.78 20.96
N ALA A 12 -36.45 -15.14 19.82
CA ALA A 12 -35.80 -15.42 18.55
C ALA A 12 -34.42 -14.75 18.41
N GLY A 13 -33.92 -14.10 19.48
CA GLY A 13 -32.63 -13.38 19.52
C GLY A 13 -31.38 -14.27 19.55
N GLU A 14 -31.51 -15.59 19.72
CA GLU A 14 -30.36 -16.51 19.76
C GLU A 14 -30.10 -17.26 18.43
N ARG A 15 -30.79 -16.89 17.35
CA ARG A 15 -30.67 -17.62 16.07
C ARG A 15 -29.33 -17.43 15.33
N PHE A 16 -28.50 -16.50 15.81
CA PHE A 16 -27.13 -16.31 15.33
C PHE A 16 -26.23 -16.13 16.55
N HIS A 17 -25.63 -17.22 17.03
CA HIS A 17 -24.48 -17.10 17.91
C HIS A 17 -23.38 -16.42 17.12
N GLU A 18 -23.16 -15.13 17.38
CA GLU A 18 -21.99 -14.42 16.89
C GLU A 18 -20.73 -15.22 17.23
N GLY A 19 -19.82 -15.33 16.27
CA GLY A 19 -18.56 -16.05 16.47
C GLY A 19 -17.84 -15.48 17.68
N LYS A 20 -17.46 -16.33 18.64
CA LYS A 20 -16.82 -15.88 19.87
C LYS A 20 -15.57 -15.06 19.55
N GLU A 21 -15.44 -13.90 20.18
CA GLU A 21 -14.26 -13.05 20.07
C GLU A 21 -12.99 -13.88 20.25
N ASN A 22 -12.01 -13.70 19.35
CA ASN A 22 -10.71 -14.38 19.33
C ASN A 22 -10.69 -15.86 18.92
N SER A 23 -11.79 -16.40 18.38
CA SER A 23 -11.81 -17.79 17.87
C SER A 23 -10.82 -18.07 16.72
N HIS A 24 -10.28 -17.03 16.09
CA HIS A 24 -9.33 -17.14 14.96
C HIS A 24 -7.86 -16.85 15.34
N LEU A 25 -7.54 -16.66 16.63
CA LEU A 25 -6.15 -16.38 17.03
C LEU A 25 -5.26 -17.62 16.89
N ALA A 26 -4.16 -17.48 16.17
CA ALA A 26 -3.16 -18.55 16.01
C ALA A 26 -2.45 -18.92 17.33
N LEU A 27 -2.45 -18.00 18.30
CA LEU A 27 -1.85 -18.13 19.63
C LEU A 27 -2.91 -18.23 20.74
N ASP A 28 -4.05 -18.87 20.49
CA ASP A 28 -5.07 -19.04 21.52
C ASP A 28 -4.52 -19.82 22.74
N SER A 29 -4.87 -19.32 23.92
CA SER A 29 -4.60 -19.94 25.22
C SER A 29 -5.28 -21.30 25.38
N LYS A 30 -6.42 -21.52 24.69
CA LYS A 30 -7.17 -22.79 24.73
C LYS A 30 -6.68 -23.81 23.70
N ASP A 31 -5.74 -23.44 22.86
CA ASP A 31 -5.14 -24.35 21.90
C ASP A 31 -4.13 -25.27 22.62
N GLU A 32 -4.39 -26.58 22.53
CA GLU A 32 -3.62 -27.66 23.17
C GLU A 32 -2.24 -27.90 22.53
N ARG A 33 -1.92 -27.22 21.42
CA ARG A 33 -0.57 -27.29 20.82
C ARG A 33 0.49 -26.71 21.77
N SER A 34 1.66 -27.36 21.83
CA SER A 34 2.80 -26.84 22.59
C SER A 34 3.27 -25.48 22.07
N ILE A 35 3.77 -24.61 22.95
CA ILE A 35 4.25 -23.25 22.61
C ILE A 35 5.29 -23.25 21.49
N ALA A 36 6.23 -24.20 21.50
CA ALA A 36 7.25 -24.33 20.46
C ALA A 36 6.64 -24.56 19.07
N ASN A 37 5.62 -25.41 18.97
CA ASN A 37 4.92 -25.69 17.71
C ASN A 37 4.05 -24.51 17.24
N LYS A 38 3.52 -23.71 18.18
CA LYS A 38 2.78 -22.48 17.84
C LYS A 38 3.72 -21.46 17.21
N LEU A 39 4.86 -21.21 17.84
CA LEU A 39 5.88 -20.27 17.35
C LEU A 39 6.48 -20.70 16.01
N ALA A 40 6.85 -21.98 15.88
CA ALA A 40 7.42 -22.50 14.63
C ALA A 40 6.46 -22.35 13.43
N ARG A 41 5.15 -22.49 13.65
CA ARG A 41 4.14 -22.26 12.60
C ARG A 41 3.98 -20.79 12.26
N GLU A 42 4.03 -19.90 13.24
CA GLU A 42 3.91 -18.47 12.99
C GLU A 42 5.15 -17.93 12.25
N GLU A 43 6.34 -18.38 12.63
CA GLU A 43 7.58 -18.07 11.93
C GLU A 43 7.54 -18.56 10.47
N GLN A 44 6.99 -19.75 10.22
CA GLN A 44 6.77 -20.23 8.85
C GLN A 44 5.78 -19.35 8.07
N ARG A 45 4.72 -18.83 8.70
CA ARG A 45 3.74 -17.94 8.06
C ARG A 45 4.32 -16.58 7.69
N GLU A 46 5.16 -16.03 8.54
CA GLU A 46 5.87 -14.76 8.25
C GLU A 46 6.85 -14.91 7.07
N HIS A 47 7.43 -16.10 6.91
CA HIS A 47 8.39 -16.40 5.84
C HIS A 47 7.76 -17.03 4.59
N GLU A 48 6.49 -17.42 4.63
CA GLU A 48 5.78 -17.90 3.45
C GLU A 48 5.50 -16.72 2.51
N PRO A 49 6.01 -16.74 1.27
CA PRO A 49 5.63 -15.74 0.30
C PRO A 49 4.13 -15.90 0.06
N VAL A 50 3.35 -14.86 0.37
CA VAL A 50 1.94 -14.83 0.00
C VAL A 50 1.89 -15.01 -1.52
N GLU A 51 1.44 -16.17 -1.98
CA GLU A 51 1.28 -16.46 -3.40
C GLU A 51 0.14 -15.58 -3.91
N LEU A 52 0.50 -14.35 -4.29
CA LEU A 52 -0.47 -13.39 -4.79
C LEU A 52 -1.06 -13.96 -6.08
N SER A 53 -2.38 -14.03 -6.13
CA SER A 53 -3.10 -14.44 -7.32
C SER A 53 -2.74 -13.50 -8.48
N ARG A 54 -2.98 -13.94 -9.73
CA ARG A 54 -2.72 -13.10 -10.90
C ARG A 54 -3.50 -11.77 -10.83
N GLU A 55 -4.69 -11.81 -10.23
CA GLU A 55 -5.57 -10.66 -10.04
C GLU A 55 -5.04 -9.72 -8.96
N GLU A 56 -4.54 -10.25 -7.84
CA GLU A 56 -3.93 -9.45 -6.77
C GLU A 56 -2.65 -8.76 -7.23
N ARG A 57 -1.86 -9.43 -8.08
CA ARG A 57 -0.70 -8.81 -8.73
C ARG A 57 -1.10 -7.68 -9.68
N ALA A 58 -2.18 -7.87 -10.46
CA ALA A 58 -2.68 -6.84 -11.36
C ALA A 58 -3.21 -5.63 -10.58
N ALA A 59 -3.96 -5.85 -9.49
CA ALA A 59 -4.50 -4.79 -8.64
C ALA A 59 -3.41 -3.97 -7.93
N LYS A 60 -2.27 -4.59 -7.58
CA LYS A 60 -1.12 -3.88 -7.01
C LYS A 60 -0.42 -2.96 -8.01
N GLN A 61 -0.40 -3.34 -9.29
CA GLN A 61 0.24 -2.54 -10.34
C GLN A 61 -0.62 -1.35 -10.74
N ASP A 62 -1.88 -1.59 -11.07
CA ASP A 62 -2.81 -0.54 -11.48
C ASP A 62 -4.22 -0.92 -11.00
N ALA A 63 -4.87 0.05 -10.36
CA ALA A 63 -6.19 -0.12 -9.75
C ALA A 63 -7.28 -0.44 -10.80
N THR A 64 -7.06 -0.10 -12.08
CA THR A 64 -8.00 -0.28 -13.19
C THR A 64 -7.86 -1.63 -13.91
N LEU A 65 -6.73 -2.32 -13.75
CA LEU A 65 -6.47 -3.60 -14.42
C LEU A 65 -7.43 -4.73 -14.07
N PRO A 66 -7.86 -4.98 -12.82
CA PRO A 66 -8.82 -6.05 -12.54
C PRO A 66 -10.13 -5.84 -13.31
N ALA A 67 -10.65 -4.62 -13.38
CA ALA A 67 -11.86 -4.32 -14.16
C ALA A 67 -11.66 -4.58 -15.66
N LYS A 68 -10.53 -4.12 -16.22
CA LYS A 68 -10.17 -4.34 -17.64
C LYS A 68 -10.00 -5.83 -17.96
N LEU A 69 -9.40 -6.62 -17.06
CA LEU A 69 -9.22 -8.07 -17.23
C LEU A 69 -10.56 -8.82 -17.30
N HIS A 70 -11.57 -8.33 -16.58
CA HIS A 70 -12.93 -8.87 -16.62
C HIS A 70 -13.81 -8.26 -17.73
N GLY A 71 -13.26 -7.36 -18.57
CA GLY A 71 -14.00 -6.71 -19.65
C GLY A 71 -15.01 -5.65 -19.19
N ASN A 72 -14.90 -5.19 -17.95
CA ASN A 72 -15.76 -4.17 -17.37
C ASN A 72 -15.11 -2.79 -17.43
N GLU A 73 -15.94 -1.74 -17.43
CA GLU A 73 -15.44 -0.38 -17.23
C GLU A 73 -14.91 -0.21 -15.79
N PRO A 74 -13.72 0.38 -15.60
CA PRO A 74 -13.18 0.66 -14.27
C PRO A 74 -14.07 1.65 -13.52
N SER A 75 -14.17 1.48 -12.20
CA SER A 75 -14.95 2.39 -11.37
C SER A 75 -14.33 3.79 -11.38
N LYS A 76 -15.16 4.82 -11.16
CA LYS A 76 -14.67 6.21 -11.02
C LYS A 76 -13.58 6.33 -9.94
N GLY A 77 -13.72 5.58 -8.85
CA GLY A 77 -12.72 5.51 -7.78
C GLY A 77 -11.40 4.92 -8.26
N ALA A 78 -11.41 3.78 -8.94
CA ALA A 78 -10.19 3.14 -9.46
C ALA A 78 -9.43 4.04 -10.45
N THR A 79 -10.15 4.82 -11.25
CA THR A 79 -9.54 5.81 -12.15
C THR A 79 -8.89 6.97 -11.38
N ILE A 80 -9.56 7.50 -10.35
CA ILE A 80 -9.03 8.59 -9.52
C ILE A 80 -7.80 8.11 -8.72
N ASP A 81 -7.86 6.90 -8.15
CA ASP A 81 -6.75 6.31 -7.41
C ASP A 81 -5.50 6.12 -8.29
N GLN A 82 -5.69 5.76 -9.56
CA GLN A 82 -4.60 5.64 -10.53
C GLN A 82 -4.01 7.02 -10.89
N GLN A 83 -4.87 8.01 -11.13
CA GLN A 83 -4.43 9.39 -11.41
C GLN A 83 -3.62 9.99 -10.25
N LEU A 84 -4.10 9.84 -9.02
CA LEU A 84 -3.39 10.30 -7.83
C LEU A 84 -2.01 9.64 -7.69
N ARG A 85 -1.91 8.35 -7.98
CA ARG A 85 -0.64 7.61 -7.92
C ARG A 85 0.36 8.12 -8.94
N GLU A 86 -0.08 8.39 -10.16
CA GLU A 86 0.75 8.96 -11.23
C GLU A 86 1.22 10.38 -10.89
N GLU A 87 0.35 11.22 -10.32
CA GLU A 87 0.70 12.57 -9.85
C GLU A 87 1.74 12.53 -8.72
N GLU A 88 1.55 11.66 -7.72
CA GLU A 88 2.51 11.48 -6.63
C GLU A 88 3.86 10.95 -7.10
N GLU A 89 3.88 10.03 -8.07
CA GLU A 89 5.10 9.48 -8.63
C GLU A 89 5.86 10.54 -9.42
N ALA A 90 5.15 11.35 -10.24
CA ALA A 90 5.75 12.49 -10.93
C ALA A 90 6.30 13.55 -9.94
N GLU A 91 5.61 13.82 -8.84
CA GLU A 91 6.12 14.73 -7.81
C GLU A 91 7.41 14.18 -7.15
N LYS A 92 7.43 12.88 -6.83
CA LYS A 92 8.63 12.20 -6.30
C LYS A 92 9.78 12.24 -7.31
N GLU A 93 9.53 11.96 -8.59
CA GLU A 93 10.53 12.05 -9.65
C GLU A 93 11.07 13.48 -9.82
N ASN A 94 10.19 14.48 -9.84
CA ASN A 94 10.60 15.89 -9.92
C ASN A 94 11.44 16.32 -8.73
N HIS A 95 11.04 15.92 -7.52
CA HIS A 95 11.79 16.22 -6.29
C HIS A 95 13.17 15.53 -6.29
N THR A 96 13.22 14.24 -6.63
CA THR A 96 14.50 13.52 -6.72
C THR A 96 15.42 14.11 -7.78
N HIS A 97 14.87 14.49 -8.94
CA HIS A 97 15.60 15.20 -9.98
C HIS A 97 16.18 16.53 -9.46
N GLN A 98 15.38 17.36 -8.77
CA GLN A 98 15.89 18.59 -8.15
C GLN A 98 17.02 18.33 -7.14
N CYS A 99 16.88 17.31 -6.28
CA CYS A 99 17.93 16.95 -5.32
C CYS A 99 19.22 16.52 -6.03
N ILE A 100 19.11 15.66 -7.04
CA ILE A 100 20.26 15.17 -7.82
C ILE A 100 20.95 16.34 -8.53
N MET A 101 20.18 17.22 -9.18
CA MET A 101 20.73 18.39 -9.85
C MET A 101 21.40 19.36 -8.88
N GLY A 102 20.84 19.53 -7.68
CA GLY A 102 21.49 20.30 -6.62
C GLY A 102 22.85 19.71 -6.21
N MET A 103 22.95 18.39 -6.07
CA MET A 103 24.23 17.72 -5.76
C MET A 103 25.25 17.86 -6.91
N ILE A 104 24.83 17.61 -8.15
CA ILE A 104 25.69 17.76 -9.34
C ILE A 104 26.18 19.21 -9.46
N GLY A 105 25.30 20.18 -9.25
CA GLY A 105 25.65 21.60 -9.24
C GLY A 105 26.72 21.93 -8.20
N CYS A 106 26.61 21.38 -6.98
CA CYS A 106 27.59 21.59 -5.92
C CYS A 106 28.98 20.99 -6.27
N VAL A 107 29.00 19.77 -6.81
CA VAL A 107 30.24 19.09 -7.20
C VAL A 107 30.94 19.79 -8.37
N THR A 108 30.18 20.16 -9.40
CA THR A 108 30.73 20.89 -10.57
C THR A 108 31.28 22.25 -10.19
N TYR A 109 30.60 22.95 -9.28
CA TYR A 109 31.10 24.19 -8.70
C TYR A 109 32.43 23.95 -7.99
N GLN A 110 32.49 23.03 -7.02
CA GLN A 110 33.73 22.74 -6.27
C GLN A 110 34.91 22.41 -7.20
N TRP A 111 34.70 21.57 -8.22
CA TRP A 111 35.75 21.20 -9.18
C TRP A 111 36.28 22.39 -9.99
N SER A 112 35.39 23.34 -10.34
CA SER A 112 35.80 24.57 -11.03
C SER A 112 36.66 25.49 -10.16
N TYR A 113 36.39 25.55 -8.85
CA TYR A 113 37.22 26.28 -7.89
C TYR A 113 38.60 25.65 -7.74
N ASP A 114 38.66 24.33 -7.59
CA ASP A 114 39.91 23.59 -7.40
C ASP A 114 40.82 23.65 -8.65
N MET A 115 40.23 23.70 -9.85
CA MET A 115 40.95 23.87 -11.13
C MET A 115 41.25 25.33 -11.50
N GLY A 116 40.90 26.31 -10.65
CA GLY A 116 41.24 27.73 -10.84
C GLY A 116 40.47 28.44 -11.95
N TRP A 117 39.38 27.86 -12.47
CA TRP A 117 38.53 28.48 -13.48
C TRP A 117 37.42 29.31 -12.81
N LYS A 118 37.51 30.64 -12.90
CA LYS A 118 36.46 31.58 -12.46
C LYS A 118 35.28 31.56 -13.42
N ILE A 119 34.48 30.49 -13.39
CA ILE A 119 33.22 30.43 -14.14
C ILE A 119 32.18 31.23 -13.35
N PRO A 120 31.53 32.25 -13.95
CA PRO A 120 30.52 33.04 -13.25
C PRO A 120 29.29 32.17 -12.96
N LEU A 121 28.78 32.26 -11.72
CA LEU A 121 27.63 31.50 -11.18
C LEU A 121 26.40 31.42 -12.11
N TYR A 122 26.19 32.44 -12.95
CA TYR A 122 25.07 32.52 -13.90
C TYR A 122 25.15 31.53 -15.07
N PHE A 123 26.30 30.91 -15.31
CA PHE A 123 26.50 29.96 -16.43
C PHE A 123 26.04 28.54 -16.06
N ILE A 124 26.13 28.17 -14.78
CA ILE A 124 25.76 26.85 -14.27
C ILE A 124 24.23 26.73 -14.16
N SER A 125 23.53 27.82 -13.82
CA SER A 125 22.07 27.81 -13.67
C SER A 125 21.28 27.78 -14.99
N ARG A 126 21.91 28.14 -16.12
CA ARG A 126 21.25 28.22 -17.44
C ARG A 126 21.36 26.94 -18.27
N GLN A 127 22.21 25.99 -17.86
CA GLN A 127 22.42 24.72 -18.57
C GLN A 127 21.44 23.61 -18.15
N TRP A 128 20.58 23.87 -17.17
CA TRP A 128 19.68 22.89 -16.55
C TRP A 128 18.20 23.36 -16.52
N GLN A 129 17.83 24.25 -17.45
CA GLN A 129 16.45 24.57 -17.84
C GLN A 129 16.14 23.91 -19.17
#